data_AF-A0A382JHC1-F1
#
_entry.id   AF-A0A382JHC1-F1
#
_cell.length_a   1.000
_cell.length_b   1.000
_cell.length_c   1.000
_cell.angle_alpha   90.00
_cell.angle_beta   90.00
_cell.angle_gamma   90.00
#
_symmetry.space_group_name_H-M   'P 1'
#
loop_
_entity.id
_entity.type
_entity.pdbx_description
1 polymer ?
#
loop_
_entity_poly.entity_id
_entity_poly.type
_entity_poly.pdbx_seq_one_letter_code
_entity_poly.pdbx_strand_id
1 'polypeptide(L)'
;MLAVLSACGGAPEAPSSETSSNLDAIDPTGQKIVFWYQHTRQREEGLQELISQFNQSNEYGIHVRGEYAGDYGDIYNKMMVGLQGGEVPDLLVAYQNQARAYADADGVVDLVPYLTSPKWGLSNEARADFVHAFMQQDQIDGQQFGLPPNRSIEILYYNADWLEELGAHEPPTTWEAFAQLCRKARDQPFSGNADSTRSLGFIYEEDASRLASMVFSRGGDFMTADGGAYTLDTPQVRASLSLMKQLIEDKAAEMMGEPYG
;
A
#
# COMPACT_ATOMS: atom_id res chain seq x y z
N MET A 1 15.47 -61.18 -1.57
CA MET A 1 14.13 -61.01 -0.97
C MET A 1 13.99 -59.54 -0.65
N LEU A 2 13.02 -58.89 -1.29
CA LEU A 2 12.74 -57.45 -1.27
C LEU A 2 12.28 -57.02 0.14
N ALA A 3 12.74 -55.87 0.64
CA ALA A 3 12.04 -55.09 1.64
C ALA A 3 12.27 -53.60 1.34
N VAL A 4 11.27 -52.99 0.74
CA VAL A 4 11.14 -51.55 0.49
C VAL A 4 10.48 -50.94 1.72
N LEU A 5 11.10 -49.92 2.32
CA LEU A 5 10.45 -49.07 3.32
C LEU A 5 10.37 -47.66 2.73
N SER A 6 9.17 -47.32 2.27
CA SER A 6 8.77 -45.95 1.92
C SER A 6 8.83 -45.07 3.17
N ALA A 7 9.67 -44.05 3.16
CA ALA A 7 9.52 -42.88 4.01
C ALA A 7 8.77 -41.82 3.19
N CYS A 8 7.47 -41.67 3.42
CA CYS A 8 6.73 -40.53 2.91
C CYS A 8 7.23 -39.27 3.62
N GLY A 9 7.73 -38.32 2.85
CA GLY A 9 8.02 -36.97 3.32
C GLY A 9 6.73 -36.27 3.71
N GLY A 10 6.55 -36.04 5.00
CA GLY A 10 5.65 -35.00 5.50
C GLY A 10 6.35 -33.67 5.34
N ALA A 11 5.71 -32.72 4.66
CA ALA A 11 6.09 -31.32 4.74
C ALA A 11 6.03 -30.88 6.22
N PRO A 12 6.91 -29.96 6.67
CA PRO A 12 6.78 -29.40 7.99
C PRO A 12 5.42 -28.69 8.09
N GLU A 13 4.57 -29.21 8.94
CA GLU A 13 3.32 -28.57 9.34
C GLU A 13 3.69 -27.24 10.00
N ALA A 14 3.20 -26.14 9.43
CA ALA A 14 3.38 -24.82 10.02
C ALA A 14 2.84 -24.86 11.46
N PRO A 15 3.54 -24.29 12.44
CA PRO A 15 3.03 -24.26 13.81
C PRO A 15 1.71 -23.48 13.79
N SER A 16 0.61 -24.19 14.02
CA SER A 16 -0.68 -23.58 14.29
C SER A 16 -0.54 -22.74 15.55
N SER A 17 -0.58 -21.42 15.42
CA SER A 17 -0.68 -20.52 16.56
C SER A 17 -1.91 -20.92 17.36
N GLU A 18 -1.68 -21.43 18.58
CA GLU A 18 -2.70 -21.79 19.54
C GLU A 18 -3.44 -20.54 20.03
N THR A 19 -4.38 -20.04 19.23
CA THR A 19 -5.39 -19.09 19.68
C THR A 19 -6.73 -19.40 19.03
N SER A 20 -7.15 -20.66 19.06
CA SER A 20 -8.58 -20.97 18.93
C SER A 20 -9.30 -20.69 20.24
N SER A 21 -9.16 -19.48 20.79
CA SER A 21 -10.20 -18.94 21.66
C SER A 21 -11.49 -19.00 20.86
N ASN A 22 -12.51 -19.65 21.39
CA ASN A 22 -13.81 -19.76 20.71
C ASN A 22 -14.36 -18.34 20.50
N LEU A 23 -14.12 -17.76 19.31
CA LEU A 23 -14.49 -16.39 18.97
C LEU A 23 -15.99 -16.17 19.16
N ASP A 24 -16.80 -17.20 18.89
CA ASP A 24 -18.25 -17.13 19.03
C ASP A 24 -18.71 -16.99 20.49
N ALA A 25 -17.85 -17.32 21.46
CA ALA A 25 -18.10 -17.17 22.89
C ALA A 25 -17.64 -15.80 23.45
N ILE A 26 -16.94 -14.98 22.66
CA ILE A 26 -16.52 -13.64 23.07
C ILE A 26 -17.75 -12.72 23.11
N ASP A 27 -17.82 -11.85 24.12
CA ASP A 27 -18.80 -10.75 24.20
C ASP A 27 -18.03 -9.42 24.04
N PRO A 28 -18.22 -8.69 22.93
CA PRO A 28 -17.52 -7.43 22.69
C PRO A 28 -18.18 -6.23 23.41
N THR A 29 -19.19 -6.46 24.23
CA THR A 29 -19.97 -5.38 24.85
C THR A 29 -19.10 -4.45 25.68
N GLY A 30 -19.17 -3.15 25.40
CA GLY A 30 -18.48 -2.10 26.16
C GLY A 30 -16.95 -2.04 25.96
N GLN A 31 -16.41 -2.75 24.97
CA GLN A 31 -14.97 -2.71 24.68
C GLN A 31 -14.51 -1.32 24.24
N LYS A 32 -13.27 -0.99 24.58
CA LYS A 32 -12.62 0.27 24.20
C LYS A 32 -11.48 -0.05 23.23
N ILE A 33 -11.50 0.57 22.07
CA ILE A 33 -10.57 0.31 20.97
C ILE A 33 -9.77 1.58 20.71
N VAL A 34 -8.45 1.50 20.72
CA VAL A 34 -7.55 2.57 20.29
C VAL A 34 -7.18 2.33 18.82
N PHE A 35 -7.41 3.33 17.98
CA PHE A 35 -7.05 3.28 16.55
C PHE A 35 -5.99 4.34 16.20
N TRP A 36 -4.78 3.91 15.87
CA TRP A 36 -3.72 4.81 15.36
C TRP A 36 -3.87 5.06 13.86
N TYR A 37 -3.98 6.33 13.47
CA TYR A 37 -4.10 6.77 12.08
C TYR A 37 -3.15 7.93 11.74
N GLN A 38 -3.02 8.18 10.45
CA GLN A 38 -2.12 9.14 9.78
C GLN A 38 -2.84 10.26 9.02
N HIS A 39 -4.16 10.19 8.89
CA HIS A 39 -4.96 11.21 8.20
C HIS A 39 -4.91 12.56 8.91
N THR A 40 -4.94 13.62 8.09
CA THR A 40 -5.00 15.03 8.51
C THR A 40 -6.05 15.77 7.69
N ARG A 41 -6.52 16.93 8.18
CA ARG A 41 -7.47 17.83 7.46
C ARG A 41 -8.77 17.08 7.10
N GLN A 42 -9.30 17.26 5.90
CA GLN A 42 -10.56 16.66 5.44
C GLN A 42 -10.59 15.13 5.56
N ARG A 43 -9.45 14.44 5.42
CA ARG A 43 -9.38 12.98 5.60
C ARG A 43 -9.56 12.58 7.07
N GLU A 44 -9.02 13.38 7.98
CA GLU A 44 -9.20 13.16 9.42
C GLU A 44 -10.63 13.45 9.84
N GLU A 45 -11.23 14.55 9.35
CA GLU A 45 -12.63 14.88 9.59
C GLU A 45 -13.56 13.73 9.17
N GLY A 46 -13.39 13.21 7.95
CA GLY A 46 -14.17 12.07 7.46
C GLY A 46 -13.95 10.80 8.27
N LEU A 47 -12.71 10.49 8.67
CA LEU A 47 -12.44 9.33 9.52
C LEU A 47 -13.09 9.47 10.91
N GLN A 48 -12.98 10.64 11.53
CA GLN A 48 -13.59 10.92 12.83
C GLN A 48 -15.12 10.87 12.76
N GLU A 49 -15.71 11.28 11.64
CA GLU A 49 -17.14 11.10 11.39
C GLU A 49 -17.51 9.60 11.36
N LEU A 50 -16.77 8.76 10.65
CA LEU A 50 -16.99 7.31 10.61
C LEU A 50 -16.86 6.67 12.01
N ILE A 51 -15.82 7.06 12.77
CA ILE A 51 -15.63 6.61 14.16
C ILE A 51 -16.83 7.01 15.03
N SER A 52 -17.30 8.26 14.89
CA SER A 52 -18.44 8.77 15.63
C SER A 52 -19.73 8.02 15.29
N GLN A 53 -19.98 7.78 14.00
CA GLN A 53 -21.13 6.99 13.53
C GLN A 53 -21.08 5.57 14.08
N PHE A 54 -19.92 4.90 14.02
CA PHE A 54 -19.75 3.55 14.60
C PHE A 54 -20.03 3.55 16.10
N ASN A 55 -19.43 4.47 16.87
CA ASN A 55 -19.60 4.58 18.32
C ASN A 55 -21.06 4.83 18.74
N GLN A 56 -21.85 5.52 17.92
CA GLN A 56 -23.26 5.80 18.19
C GLN A 56 -24.20 4.68 17.80
N SER A 57 -23.88 3.95 16.72
CA SER A 57 -24.81 3.00 16.09
C SER A 57 -24.56 1.54 16.42
N ASN A 58 -23.36 1.18 16.88
CA ASN A 58 -23.05 -0.22 17.16
C ASN A 58 -23.84 -0.74 18.38
N GLU A 59 -24.46 -1.91 18.23
CA GLU A 59 -25.37 -2.50 19.22
C GLU A 59 -24.66 -3.01 20.49
N TYR A 60 -23.34 -3.14 20.44
CA TYR A 60 -22.50 -3.66 21.52
C TYR A 60 -21.94 -2.56 22.43
N GLY A 61 -22.17 -1.28 22.12
CA GLY A 61 -21.60 -0.17 22.88
C GLY A 61 -20.06 -0.16 22.89
N ILE A 62 -19.43 -0.68 21.83
CA ILE A 62 -18.00 -0.58 21.57
C ILE A 62 -17.66 0.90 21.36
N HIS A 63 -16.55 1.34 21.94
CA HIS A 63 -16.08 2.70 21.84
C HIS A 63 -14.68 2.76 21.22
N VAL A 64 -14.60 3.26 19.99
CA VAL A 64 -13.36 3.51 19.27
C VAL A 64 -12.88 4.93 19.54
N ARG A 65 -11.63 5.06 19.99
CA ARG A 65 -10.89 6.32 20.08
C ARG A 65 -9.82 6.34 19.01
N GLY A 66 -10.02 7.16 17.99
CA GLY A 66 -8.98 7.43 17.00
C GLY A 66 -7.90 8.36 17.57
N GLU A 67 -6.64 8.07 17.27
CA GLU A 67 -5.48 8.87 17.64
C GLU A 67 -4.62 9.13 16.41
N TYR A 68 -4.45 10.42 16.07
CA TYR A 68 -3.42 10.83 15.13
C TYR A 68 -2.05 10.47 15.70
N ALA A 69 -1.29 9.66 14.96
CA ALA A 69 -0.03 9.08 15.43
C ALA A 69 1.16 9.43 14.50
N GLY A 70 1.04 10.51 13.72
CA GLY A 70 2.07 10.96 12.78
C GLY A 70 1.88 10.38 11.39
N ASP A 71 2.95 10.32 10.60
CA ASP A 71 2.92 9.63 9.31
C ASP A 71 3.06 8.10 9.45
N TYR A 72 3.12 7.38 8.33
CA TYR A 72 3.30 5.93 8.37
C TYR A 72 4.62 5.49 9.02
N GLY A 73 5.69 6.27 8.87
CA GLY A 73 6.98 6.00 9.49
C GLY A 73 6.94 6.20 11.00
N ASP A 74 6.28 7.25 11.46
CA ASP A 74 6.04 7.51 12.88
C ASP A 74 5.24 6.39 13.53
N ILE A 75 4.13 5.97 12.91
CA ILE A 75 3.29 4.86 13.38
C ILE A 75 4.10 3.57 13.44
N TYR A 76 4.92 3.29 12.42
CA TYR A 76 5.80 2.12 12.41
C TYR A 76 6.80 2.12 13.55
N ASN A 77 7.52 3.21 13.73
CA ASN A 77 8.48 3.33 14.83
C ASN A 77 7.79 3.19 16.18
N LYS A 78 6.63 3.82 16.36
CA LYS A 78 5.83 3.74 17.58
C LYS A 78 5.35 2.30 17.85
N MET A 79 4.89 1.58 16.83
CA MET A 79 4.45 0.19 16.95
C MET A 79 5.63 -0.74 17.31
N MET A 80 6.77 -0.62 16.63
CA MET A 80 7.96 -1.45 16.90
C MET A 80 8.52 -1.25 18.32
N VAL A 81 8.48 -0.02 18.84
CA VAL A 81 8.82 0.26 20.24
C VAL A 81 7.74 -0.27 21.19
N GLY A 82 6.46 -0.04 20.87
CA GLY A 82 5.31 -0.49 21.65
C GLY A 82 5.26 -1.99 21.87
N LEU A 83 5.64 -2.78 20.86
CA LEU A 83 5.74 -4.24 20.94
C LEU A 83 6.74 -4.73 22.00
N GLN A 84 7.77 -3.95 22.30
CA GLN A 84 8.74 -4.29 23.36
C GLN A 84 8.23 -3.90 24.76
N GLY A 85 7.42 -2.82 24.83
CA GLY A 85 6.90 -2.25 26.07
C GLY A 85 5.52 -2.77 26.49
N GLY A 86 4.79 -3.45 25.59
CA GLY A 86 3.42 -3.92 25.82
C GLY A 86 2.35 -2.82 25.67
N GLU A 87 2.68 -1.68 25.06
CA GLU A 87 1.76 -0.57 24.82
C GLU A 87 1.55 -0.39 23.30
N VAL A 88 0.63 -1.16 22.74
CA VAL A 88 0.24 -1.14 21.32
C VAL A 88 -1.25 -0.76 21.18
N PRO A 89 -1.69 -0.23 20.02
CA PRO A 89 -3.10 0.03 19.79
C PRO A 89 -3.84 -1.26 19.46
N ASP A 90 -5.16 -1.24 19.53
CA ASP A 90 -6.02 -2.34 19.08
C ASP A 90 -6.15 -2.38 17.55
N LEU A 91 -6.05 -1.20 16.91
CA LEU A 91 -6.08 -1.03 15.46
C LEU A 91 -5.01 -0.01 15.04
N LEU A 92 -4.35 -0.24 13.92
CA LEU A 92 -3.47 0.75 13.31
C LEU A 92 -3.53 0.67 11.79
N VAL A 93 -3.25 1.80 11.15
CA VAL A 93 -2.99 1.84 9.71
C VAL A 93 -1.53 1.47 9.45
N ALA A 94 -1.29 0.70 8.38
CA ALA A 94 0.06 0.25 8.02
C ALA A 94 0.16 0.04 6.51
N TYR A 95 1.37 0.20 5.96
CA TYR A 95 1.71 -0.39 4.67
C TYR A 95 1.90 -1.91 4.80
N GLN A 96 1.81 -2.64 3.69
CA GLN A 96 1.93 -4.10 3.69
C GLN A 96 3.30 -4.59 4.21
N ASN A 97 4.38 -3.89 3.87
CA ASN A 97 5.72 -4.20 4.38
C ASN A 97 5.82 -3.96 5.91
N GLN A 98 5.10 -2.97 6.44
CA GLN A 98 5.04 -2.71 7.88
C GLN A 98 4.21 -3.78 8.59
N ALA A 99 3.05 -4.14 8.02
CA ALA A 99 2.21 -5.24 8.53
C ALA A 99 2.97 -6.56 8.57
N ARG A 100 3.78 -6.87 7.54
CA ARG A 100 4.69 -8.04 7.56
C ARG A 100 5.68 -7.96 8.73
N ALA A 101 6.32 -6.81 8.93
CA ALA A 101 7.28 -6.64 10.02
C ALA A 101 6.62 -6.79 11.41
N TYR A 102 5.36 -6.34 11.57
CA TYR A 102 4.62 -6.57 12.81
C TYR A 102 4.26 -8.03 12.99
N ALA A 103 3.88 -8.74 11.91
CA ALA A 103 3.57 -10.16 11.96
C ALA A 103 4.80 -10.99 12.34
N ASP A 104 5.97 -10.68 11.77
CA ASP A 104 7.25 -11.29 12.12
C ASP A 104 7.66 -11.05 13.58
N ALA A 105 7.09 -10.02 14.22
CA ALA A 105 7.30 -9.67 15.62
C ALA A 105 6.13 -10.10 16.53
N ASP A 106 5.24 -10.99 16.06
CA ASP A 106 4.03 -11.45 16.78
C ASP A 106 3.11 -10.30 17.26
N GLY A 107 3.13 -9.17 16.54
CA GLY A 107 2.47 -7.92 16.92
C GLY A 107 1.09 -7.68 16.30
N VAL A 108 0.68 -8.53 15.37
CA VAL A 108 -0.64 -8.50 14.73
C VAL A 108 -1.21 -9.92 14.68
N VAL A 109 -2.53 -10.02 14.62
CA VAL A 109 -3.23 -11.31 14.58
C VAL A 109 -3.67 -11.65 13.17
N ASP A 110 -3.78 -12.95 12.88
CA ASP A 110 -4.47 -13.41 11.67
C ASP A 110 -5.97 -13.03 11.74
N LEU A 111 -6.43 -12.29 10.74
CA LEU A 111 -7.80 -11.84 10.62
C LEU A 111 -8.73 -12.90 10.01
N VAL A 112 -8.22 -13.97 9.39
CA VAL A 112 -9.06 -15.01 8.76
C VAL A 112 -10.11 -15.59 9.72
N PRO A 113 -9.79 -15.97 10.97
CA PRO A 113 -10.78 -16.46 11.94
C PRO A 113 -11.90 -15.45 12.23
N TYR A 114 -11.56 -14.16 12.31
CA TYR A 114 -12.52 -13.10 12.57
C TYR A 114 -13.41 -12.83 11.35
N LEU A 115 -12.83 -12.80 10.15
CA LEU A 115 -13.53 -12.57 8.89
C LEU A 115 -14.49 -13.71 8.52
N THR A 116 -14.19 -14.93 8.96
CA THR A 116 -14.93 -16.15 8.63
C THR A 116 -15.86 -16.63 9.74
N SER A 117 -15.83 -16.00 10.92
CA SER A 117 -16.71 -16.38 12.04
C SER A 117 -18.19 -16.34 11.61
N PRO A 118 -18.97 -17.40 11.84
CA PRO A 118 -20.41 -17.40 11.56
C PRO A 118 -21.19 -16.35 12.36
N LYS A 119 -20.66 -15.92 13.52
CA LYS A 119 -21.29 -14.96 14.42
C LYS A 119 -20.80 -13.53 14.17
N TRP A 120 -19.49 -13.35 14.01
CA TRP A 120 -18.85 -12.03 13.97
C TRP A 120 -18.30 -11.63 12.59
N GLY A 121 -18.16 -12.60 11.69
CA GLY A 121 -17.49 -12.40 10.41
C GLY A 121 -18.35 -11.71 9.37
N LEU A 122 -17.73 -11.48 8.21
CA LEU A 122 -18.38 -10.89 7.06
C LEU A 122 -19.17 -11.96 6.30
N SER A 123 -20.33 -11.58 5.74
CA SER A 123 -21.08 -12.48 4.86
C SER A 123 -20.25 -12.86 3.62
N ASN A 124 -20.63 -13.94 2.94
CA ASN A 124 -19.97 -14.33 1.69
C ASN A 124 -20.00 -13.22 0.65
N GLU A 125 -21.13 -12.52 0.56
CA GLU A 125 -21.35 -11.40 -0.35
C GLU A 125 -20.46 -10.22 0.03
N ALA A 126 -20.38 -9.86 1.31
CA ALA A 126 -19.50 -8.79 1.79
C ALA A 126 -18.01 -9.10 1.54
N ARG A 127 -17.60 -10.36 1.69
CA ARG A 127 -16.22 -10.78 1.37
C ARG A 127 -15.93 -10.76 -0.13
N ALA A 128 -16.91 -11.13 -0.96
CA ALA A 128 -16.80 -11.11 -2.41
C ALA A 128 -16.81 -9.69 -3.00
N ASP A 129 -17.32 -8.70 -2.25
CA ASP A 129 -17.36 -7.29 -2.66
C ASP A 129 -15.98 -6.60 -2.60
N PHE A 130 -15.02 -7.17 -1.86
CA PHE A 130 -13.65 -6.69 -1.89
C PHE A 130 -12.97 -7.02 -3.23
N VAL A 131 -12.19 -6.07 -3.73
CA VAL A 131 -11.29 -6.32 -4.87
C VAL A 131 -10.25 -7.37 -4.46
N HIS A 132 -10.35 -8.56 -5.06
CA HIS A 132 -9.54 -9.73 -4.68
C HIS A 132 -8.03 -9.45 -4.64
N ALA A 133 -7.50 -8.74 -5.64
CA ALA A 133 -6.09 -8.39 -5.70
C ALA A 133 -5.63 -7.56 -4.49
N PHE A 134 -6.50 -6.71 -3.92
CA PHE A 134 -6.16 -5.88 -2.77
C PHE A 134 -6.17 -6.66 -1.46
N MET A 135 -7.08 -7.63 -1.33
CA MET A 135 -7.11 -8.55 -0.19
C MET A 135 -5.86 -9.43 -0.17
N GLN A 136 -5.45 -9.96 -1.32
CA GLN A 136 -4.27 -10.81 -1.46
C GLN A 136 -2.96 -10.10 -1.09
N GLN A 137 -2.87 -8.79 -1.28
CA GLN A 137 -1.67 -8.00 -0.91
C GLN A 137 -1.41 -7.98 0.60
N ASP A 138 -2.45 -8.17 1.41
CA ASP A 138 -2.37 -8.20 2.87
C ASP A 138 -2.32 -9.64 3.42
N GLN A 139 -2.18 -10.64 2.53
CA GLN A 139 -2.07 -12.05 2.90
C GLN A 139 -0.62 -12.49 2.93
N ILE A 140 -0.27 -13.24 3.97
CA ILE A 140 1.05 -13.82 4.11
C ILE A 140 0.92 -15.24 4.64
N ASP A 141 1.48 -16.20 3.92
CA ASP A 141 1.44 -17.63 4.26
C ASP A 141 0.01 -18.15 4.57
N GLY A 142 -0.99 -17.61 3.87
CA GLY A 142 -2.41 -17.97 4.02
C GLY A 142 -3.15 -17.24 5.16
N GLN A 143 -2.45 -16.45 5.96
CA GLN A 143 -3.02 -15.58 7.00
C GLN A 143 -3.32 -14.19 6.43
N GLN A 144 -4.32 -13.50 6.97
CA GLN A 144 -4.72 -12.15 6.57
C GLN A 144 -4.28 -11.16 7.65
N PHE A 145 -3.32 -10.28 7.38
CA PHE A 145 -2.80 -9.34 8.40
C PHE A 145 -3.30 -7.90 8.27
N GLY A 146 -4.11 -7.63 7.25
CA GLY A 146 -4.70 -6.32 7.03
C GLY A 146 -6.03 -6.41 6.30
N LEU A 147 -6.83 -5.36 6.43
CA LEU A 147 -7.99 -5.12 5.57
C LEU A 147 -7.76 -3.80 4.83
N PRO A 148 -8.06 -3.73 3.52
CA PRO A 148 -7.97 -2.49 2.76
C PRO A 148 -9.19 -1.59 2.98
N PRO A 149 -9.16 -0.54 3.81
CA PRO A 149 -10.24 0.47 3.79
C PRO A 149 -10.21 1.27 2.50
N ASN A 150 -9.03 1.40 1.89
CA ASN A 150 -8.77 2.04 0.62
C ASN A 150 -7.46 1.52 -0.01
N ARG A 151 -7.31 1.75 -1.31
CA ARG A 151 -6.09 1.49 -2.07
C ARG A 151 -5.85 2.60 -3.09
N SER A 152 -4.58 2.81 -3.40
CA SER A 152 -4.14 3.71 -4.46
C SER A 152 -3.43 2.88 -5.52
N ILE A 153 -3.51 3.37 -6.77
CA ILE A 153 -2.76 2.84 -7.90
C ILE A 153 -1.96 3.99 -8.53
N GLU A 154 -0.77 3.70 -9.03
CA GLU A 154 -0.01 4.66 -9.82
C GLU A 154 -0.68 4.87 -11.18
N ILE A 155 -0.97 6.13 -11.50
CA ILE A 155 -1.55 6.51 -12.78
C ILE A 155 -0.88 7.77 -13.33
N LEU A 156 -0.88 7.89 -14.66
CA LEU A 156 -0.40 9.09 -15.35
C LEU A 156 -1.53 10.11 -15.45
N TYR A 157 -1.44 11.19 -14.68
CA TYR A 157 -2.23 12.40 -14.89
C TYR A 157 -1.54 13.30 -15.92
N TYR A 158 -2.29 13.77 -16.92
CA TYR A 158 -1.77 14.65 -17.96
C TYR A 158 -2.80 15.70 -18.37
N ASN A 159 -2.32 16.80 -18.96
CA ASN A 159 -3.16 17.83 -19.57
C ASN A 159 -3.50 17.42 -21.01
N ALA A 160 -4.78 17.13 -21.29
CA ALA A 160 -5.23 16.65 -22.60
C ALA A 160 -5.11 17.72 -23.69
N ASP A 161 -5.49 18.97 -23.41
CA ASP A 161 -5.38 20.08 -24.36
C ASP A 161 -3.92 20.34 -24.72
N TRP A 162 -3.03 20.27 -23.73
CA TRP A 162 -1.59 20.42 -23.98
C TRP A 162 -1.03 19.26 -24.80
N LEU A 163 -1.50 18.03 -24.56
CA LEU A 163 -1.11 16.87 -25.36
C LEU A 163 -1.47 17.08 -26.84
N GLU A 164 -2.67 17.61 -27.12
CA GLU A 164 -3.10 17.97 -28.48
C GLU A 164 -2.24 19.08 -29.10
N GLU A 165 -1.91 20.13 -28.35
CA GLU A 165 -0.98 21.20 -28.81
C GLU A 165 0.42 20.65 -29.12
N LEU A 166 0.85 19.65 -28.34
CA LEU A 166 2.08 18.90 -28.56
C LEU A 166 1.93 17.88 -29.70
N GLY A 167 0.81 17.87 -30.44
CA GLY A 167 0.59 17.04 -31.62
C GLY A 167 0.45 15.54 -31.31
N ALA A 168 0.05 15.19 -30.09
CA ALA A 168 -0.29 13.83 -29.69
C ALA A 168 -1.78 13.76 -29.34
N HIS A 169 -2.45 12.69 -29.77
CA HIS A 169 -3.90 12.51 -29.56
C HIS A 169 -4.22 11.39 -28.53
N GLU A 170 -3.20 10.68 -28.07
CA GLU A 170 -3.29 9.62 -27.07
C GLU A 170 -2.10 9.71 -26.10
N PRO A 171 -2.28 9.33 -24.82
CA PRO A 171 -1.18 9.30 -23.86
C PRO A 171 -0.10 8.29 -24.29
N PRO A 172 1.18 8.53 -23.91
CA PRO A 172 2.26 7.64 -24.30
C PRO A 172 2.09 6.25 -23.71
N THR A 173 2.24 5.23 -24.54
CA THR A 173 2.18 3.81 -24.14
C THR A 173 3.56 3.17 -24.01
N THR A 174 4.63 3.91 -24.32
CA THR A 174 6.02 3.49 -24.13
C THR A 174 6.82 4.56 -23.41
N TRP A 175 7.86 4.11 -22.72
CA TRP A 175 8.76 5.00 -21.99
C TRP A 175 9.55 5.93 -22.92
N GLU A 176 9.85 5.49 -24.13
CA GLU A 176 10.50 6.30 -25.16
C GLU A 176 9.58 7.42 -25.65
N ALA A 177 8.31 7.11 -25.92
CA ALA A 177 7.31 8.11 -26.30
C ALA A 177 7.03 9.09 -25.16
N PHE A 178 6.94 8.58 -23.93
CA PHE A 178 6.83 9.41 -22.73
C PHE A 178 7.99 10.40 -22.64
N ALA A 179 9.24 9.93 -22.77
CA ALA A 179 10.41 10.78 -22.71
C ALA A 179 10.44 11.85 -23.80
N GLN A 180 10.01 11.51 -25.03
CA GLN A 180 9.91 12.45 -26.13
C GLN A 180 8.86 13.53 -25.85
N LEU A 181 7.68 13.14 -25.34
CA LEU A 181 6.63 14.08 -24.95
C LEU A 181 7.07 14.99 -23.82
N CYS A 182 7.79 14.48 -22.82
CA CYS A 182 8.27 15.32 -21.73
C CYS A 182 9.24 16.41 -22.23
N ARG A 183 10.14 16.06 -23.14
CA ARG A 183 11.06 17.02 -23.78
C ARG A 183 10.31 18.03 -24.63
N LYS A 184 9.31 17.58 -25.38
CA LYS A 184 8.48 18.47 -26.22
C LYS A 184 7.69 19.45 -25.36
N ALA A 185 7.09 18.98 -24.26
CA ALA A 185 6.40 19.82 -23.30
C ALA A 185 7.33 20.90 -22.72
N ARG A 186 8.55 20.53 -22.33
CA ARG A 186 9.58 21.50 -21.89
C ARG A 186 9.84 22.59 -22.94
N ASP A 187 9.95 22.21 -24.23
CA ASP A 187 10.23 23.15 -25.34
C ASP A 187 9.02 23.96 -25.80
N GLN A 188 7.81 23.46 -25.56
CA GLN A 188 6.56 24.06 -26.02
C GLN A 188 5.58 24.20 -24.84
N PRO A 189 5.68 25.30 -24.06
CA PRO A 189 4.76 25.59 -22.97
C PRO A 189 3.30 25.57 -23.42
N PHE A 190 2.42 25.06 -22.56
CA PHE A 190 0.99 25.03 -22.82
C PHE A 190 0.46 26.45 -23.08
N SER A 191 -0.29 26.64 -24.17
CA SER A 191 -0.78 27.96 -24.56
C SER A 191 -1.73 28.58 -23.53
N GLY A 192 -2.41 27.75 -22.74
CA GLY A 192 -3.29 28.17 -21.65
C GLY A 192 -2.56 28.52 -20.34
N ASN A 193 -1.24 28.39 -20.26
CA ASN A 193 -0.49 28.72 -19.05
C ASN A 193 -0.29 30.24 -18.91
N ALA A 194 -0.58 30.78 -17.72
CA ALA A 194 -0.41 32.21 -17.44
C ALA A 194 1.06 32.64 -17.37
N ASP A 195 1.94 31.70 -16.99
CA ASP A 195 3.39 31.88 -16.95
C ASP A 195 4.07 30.82 -17.84
N SER A 196 4.53 31.24 -19.02
CA SER A 196 5.26 30.40 -19.96
C SER A 196 6.77 30.39 -19.74
N THR A 197 7.29 31.09 -18.71
CA THR A 197 8.72 31.15 -18.42
C THR A 197 9.28 29.84 -17.88
N ARG A 198 8.40 28.98 -17.35
CA ARG A 198 8.73 27.63 -16.90
C ARG A 198 7.75 26.62 -17.47
N SER A 199 8.29 25.58 -18.09
CA SER A 199 7.51 24.45 -18.58
C SER A 199 8.25 23.14 -18.35
N LEU A 200 7.54 22.13 -17.84
CA LEU A 200 8.07 20.83 -17.50
C LEU A 200 7.15 19.76 -18.08
N GLY A 201 7.74 18.69 -18.59
CA GLY A 201 7.00 17.57 -19.14
C GLY A 201 6.64 16.49 -18.13
N PHE A 202 7.31 16.47 -16.98
CA PHE A 202 7.02 15.54 -15.91
C PHE A 202 7.34 16.16 -14.55
N ILE A 203 6.40 16.05 -13.61
CA ILE A 203 6.60 16.39 -12.21
C ILE A 203 6.47 15.09 -11.43
N TYR A 204 7.46 14.79 -10.61
CA TYR A 204 7.51 13.52 -9.85
C TYR A 204 7.72 13.75 -8.37
N GLU A 205 7.28 12.82 -7.54
CA GLU A 205 7.62 12.77 -6.12
C GLU A 205 8.66 11.68 -5.89
N GLU A 206 9.51 11.84 -4.87
CA GLU A 206 10.40 10.76 -4.42
C GLU A 206 9.56 9.71 -3.69
N ASP A 207 9.26 8.61 -4.37
CA ASP A 207 8.51 7.51 -3.80
C ASP A 207 8.97 6.16 -4.38
N ALA A 208 9.05 5.15 -3.50
CA ALA A 208 9.47 3.81 -3.89
C ALA A 208 8.46 3.15 -4.83
N SER A 209 7.16 3.41 -4.66
CA SER A 209 6.08 2.87 -5.50
C SER A 209 6.14 3.41 -6.93
N ARG A 210 6.56 4.67 -7.10
CA ARG A 210 6.82 5.26 -8.42
C ARG A 210 7.93 4.50 -9.16
N LEU A 211 9.10 4.33 -8.53
CA LEU A 211 10.19 3.56 -9.13
C LEU A 211 9.74 2.12 -9.40
N ALA A 212 8.96 1.53 -8.49
CA ALA A 212 8.48 0.17 -8.65
C ALA A 212 7.57 0.01 -9.87
N SER A 213 6.63 0.93 -10.06
CA SER A 213 5.74 0.92 -11.23
C SER A 213 6.51 1.06 -12.55
N MET A 214 7.58 1.86 -12.57
CA MET A 214 8.46 1.95 -13.74
C MET A 214 9.19 0.64 -14.02
N VAL A 215 9.65 -0.08 -12.98
CA VAL A 215 10.34 -1.37 -13.13
C VAL A 215 9.37 -2.48 -13.54
N PHE A 216 8.21 -2.58 -12.89
CA PHE A 216 7.18 -3.58 -13.18
C PHE A 216 6.62 -3.43 -14.60
N SER A 217 6.39 -2.21 -15.07
CA SER A 217 5.97 -1.97 -16.47
C SER A 217 7.00 -2.40 -17.51
N ARG A 218 8.27 -2.58 -17.12
CA ARG A 218 9.34 -3.15 -17.95
C ARG A 218 9.50 -4.66 -17.77
N GLY A 219 8.58 -5.31 -17.06
CA GLY A 219 8.63 -6.73 -16.71
C GLY A 219 9.75 -7.07 -15.72
N GLY A 220 10.23 -6.08 -14.95
CA GLY A 220 11.20 -6.29 -13.88
C GLY A 220 10.53 -6.59 -12.54
N ASP A 221 11.34 -6.94 -11.55
CA ASP A 221 10.94 -7.15 -10.16
C ASP A 221 12.10 -6.69 -9.25
N PHE A 222 11.83 -6.48 -7.96
CA PHE A 222 12.83 -6.20 -6.92
C PHE A 222 13.19 -7.42 -6.10
N MET A 223 12.52 -8.56 -6.30
CA MET A 223 12.87 -9.82 -5.65
C MET A 223 12.93 -10.97 -6.66
N THR A 224 13.67 -12.02 -6.31
CA THR A 224 13.59 -13.30 -7.01
C THR A 224 12.20 -13.90 -6.87
N ALA A 225 11.78 -14.74 -7.81
CA ALA A 225 10.43 -15.34 -7.82
C ALA A 225 10.11 -16.19 -6.56
N ASP A 226 11.14 -16.68 -5.87
CA ASP A 226 11.04 -17.41 -4.60
C ASP A 226 11.07 -16.48 -3.36
N GLY A 227 11.18 -15.16 -3.55
CA GLY A 227 11.27 -14.17 -2.48
C GLY A 227 12.57 -14.21 -1.68
N GLY A 228 13.56 -15.03 -2.07
CA GLY A 228 14.76 -15.29 -1.28
C GLY A 228 15.86 -14.24 -1.38
N ALA A 229 15.84 -13.38 -2.41
CA ALA A 229 16.86 -12.34 -2.60
C ALA A 229 16.32 -11.12 -3.35
N TYR A 230 16.94 -9.96 -3.13
CA TYR A 230 16.63 -8.74 -3.87
C TYR A 230 17.31 -8.70 -5.26
N THR A 231 16.60 -8.19 -6.26
CA THR A 231 17.06 -8.00 -7.65
C THR A 231 17.18 -6.52 -8.01
N LEU A 232 17.99 -5.79 -7.23
CA LEU A 232 18.17 -4.34 -7.41
C LEU A 232 19.05 -3.96 -8.62
N ASP A 233 19.78 -4.93 -9.19
CA ASP A 233 20.78 -4.68 -10.23
C ASP A 233 20.41 -5.31 -11.59
N THR A 234 19.19 -5.03 -12.06
CA THR A 234 18.65 -5.58 -13.31
C THR A 234 18.64 -4.55 -14.45
N PRO A 235 18.61 -4.99 -15.73
CA PRO A 235 18.44 -4.08 -16.87
C PRO A 235 17.21 -3.17 -16.74
N GLN A 236 16.11 -3.68 -16.17
CA GLN A 236 14.86 -2.96 -15.96
C GLN A 236 15.02 -1.86 -14.91
N VAL A 237 15.63 -2.15 -13.75
CA VAL A 237 15.93 -1.15 -12.71
C VAL A 237 16.87 -0.07 -13.28
N ARG A 238 17.95 -0.46 -13.96
CA ARG A 238 18.86 0.50 -14.60
C ARG A 238 18.16 1.37 -15.64
N ALA A 239 17.27 0.79 -16.47
CA ALA A 239 16.55 1.54 -17.49
C ALA A 239 15.60 2.58 -16.88
N SER A 240 14.87 2.22 -15.81
CA SER A 240 13.99 3.15 -15.09
C SER A 240 14.76 4.31 -14.46
N LEU A 241 15.85 4.02 -13.74
CA LEU A 241 16.70 5.06 -13.13
C LEU A 241 17.40 5.92 -14.19
N SER A 242 17.86 5.32 -15.29
CA SER A 242 18.51 6.05 -16.39
C SER A 242 17.53 7.00 -17.08
N LEU A 243 16.27 6.59 -17.28
CA LEU A 243 15.25 7.46 -17.83
C LEU A 243 15.00 8.67 -16.93
N MET A 244 14.80 8.47 -15.63
CA MET A 244 14.61 9.56 -14.67
C MET A 244 15.80 10.53 -14.69
N LYS A 245 17.02 9.98 -14.64
CA LYS A 245 18.26 10.77 -14.73
C LYS A 245 18.31 11.61 -16.01
N GLN A 246 18.03 11.00 -17.17
CA GLN A 246 18.05 11.70 -18.45
C GLN A 246 17.01 12.82 -18.50
N LEU A 247 15.78 12.59 -18.04
CA LEU A 247 14.75 13.62 -18.05
C LEU A 247 15.10 14.82 -17.15
N ILE A 248 15.75 14.56 -16.01
CA ILE A 248 16.27 15.62 -15.12
C ILE A 248 17.41 16.38 -15.79
N GLU A 249 18.39 15.67 -16.38
CA GLU A 249 19.50 16.28 -17.13
C GLU A 249 19.02 17.14 -18.32
N ASP A 250 17.96 16.67 -18.98
CA ASP A 250 17.29 17.38 -20.07
C ASP A 250 16.40 18.56 -19.60
N LYS A 251 16.27 18.76 -18.28
CA LYS A 251 15.34 19.72 -17.65
C LYS A 251 13.88 19.52 -18.05
N ALA A 252 13.52 18.29 -18.42
CA ALA A 252 12.18 17.88 -18.82
C ALA A 252 11.38 17.28 -17.65
N ALA A 253 12.06 16.92 -16.56
CA ALA A 253 11.44 16.48 -15.32
C ALA A 253 12.00 17.23 -14.11
N GLU A 254 11.16 17.44 -13.11
CA GLU A 254 11.55 18.00 -11.81
C GLU A 254 10.80 17.29 -10.68
N MET A 255 11.45 17.18 -9.53
CA MET A 255 10.77 16.73 -8.33
C MET A 255 9.75 17.79 -7.92
N MET A 256 8.57 17.39 -7.45
CA MET A 256 7.63 18.29 -6.80
C MET A 256 8.29 18.83 -5.54
N GLY A 257 8.88 20.02 -5.64
CA GLY A 257 9.30 20.77 -4.47
C GLY A 257 8.09 21.48 -3.88
N GLU A 258 7.80 21.28 -2.60
CA GLU A 258 7.00 22.27 -1.89
C GLU A 258 7.79 23.57 -1.85
N PRO A 259 7.23 24.73 -2.27
CA PRO A 259 7.88 26.01 -2.06
C PRO A 259 8.04 26.35 -0.57
N TYR A 260 7.31 25.69 0.32
CA TYR A 260 7.39 25.84 1.77
C TYR A 260 6.91 24.54 2.40
N GLY A 261 7.75 23.94 3.26
CA GLY A 261 7.30 22.85 4.13
C GLY A 261 6.23 23.28 5.14
#